data_AF-A0A398A0Q6-F1
#
_entry.id   AF-A0A398A0Q6-F1
#
_cell.length_a   1.000
_cell.length_b   1.000
_cell.length_c   1.000
_cell.angle_alpha   90.00
_cell.angle_beta   90.00
_cell.angle_gamma   90.00
#
_symmetry.space_group_name_H-M   'P 1'
#
loop_
_entity.id
_entity.type
_entity.pdbx_description
1 polymer ?
#
loop_
_entity_poly.entity_id
_entity_poly.type
_entity_poly.pdbx_seq_one_letter_code
_entity_poly.pdbx_strand_id
1 'polypeptide(L)'
;MAPRADHSLPKPWERLVDESGYYFYWNPETDETQYERPTCPPPRNFAQGSCTIEFDGASRGNPGRAGAGAVLRAPDNTVLFYLREGLGFATNNVAEYRALILGLECALSKGFRNVRVQGDSMLVCMQVQGAWRVQDPKMAQLCGQAKELMRRFTSFHIQHVPRELNSEADAQANHAINLAENETEEIAGGFRRTIY
;
A
#
# COMPACT_ATOMS: atom_id res chain seq x y z
N MET A 1 41.63 -2.12 -26.07
CA MET A 1 41.73 -1.38 -24.78
C MET A 1 40.60 -1.89 -23.90
N ALA A 2 40.90 -2.55 -22.78
CA ALA A 2 39.85 -3.03 -21.89
C ALA A 2 39.13 -1.84 -21.23
N PRO A 3 37.79 -1.84 -21.14
CA PRO A 3 37.06 -0.78 -20.46
C PRO A 3 37.47 -0.75 -18.98
N ARG A 4 37.78 0.44 -18.47
CA ARG A 4 38.05 0.63 -17.03
C ARG A 4 36.77 0.30 -16.26
N ALA A 5 36.88 -0.61 -15.29
CA ALA A 5 35.77 -0.94 -14.40
C ALA A 5 35.28 0.31 -13.68
N ASP A 6 33.98 0.63 -13.83
CA ASP A 6 33.35 1.72 -13.12
C ASP A 6 32.93 1.23 -11.73
N HIS A 7 33.78 1.48 -10.73
CA HIS A 7 33.57 1.04 -9.34
C HIS A 7 32.34 1.65 -8.66
N SER A 8 31.63 2.58 -9.31
CA SER A 8 30.40 3.18 -8.79
C SER A 8 29.13 2.41 -9.17
N LEU A 9 29.23 1.38 -10.02
CA LEU A 9 28.09 0.52 -10.35
C LEU A 9 27.85 -0.51 -9.24
N PRO A 10 26.57 -0.80 -8.91
CA PRO A 10 26.26 -1.93 -8.07
C PRO A 10 26.68 -3.23 -8.79
N LYS A 11 27.46 -4.09 -8.12
CA LYS A 11 27.72 -5.44 -8.64
C LYS A 11 26.39 -6.22 -8.72
N PRO A 12 26.19 -7.08 -9.72
CA PRO A 12 27.13 -7.53 -10.76
C PRO A 12 27.09 -6.71 -12.06
N TRP A 13 26.47 -5.53 -12.09
CA TRP A 13 26.22 -4.79 -13.33
C TRP A 13 27.51 -4.30 -14.00
N GLU A 14 27.58 -4.50 -15.32
CA GLU A 14 28.64 -4.03 -16.19
C GLU A 14 28.11 -2.97 -17.16
N ARG A 15 28.93 -1.95 -17.49
CA ARG A 15 28.60 -0.97 -18.53
C ARG A 15 29.27 -1.35 -19.84
N LEU A 16 28.48 -1.47 -20.90
CA LEU A 16 28.88 -1.80 -22.25
C LEU A 16 28.47 -0.68 -23.23
N VAL A 17 28.93 -0.79 -24.48
CA VAL A 17 28.62 0.16 -25.56
C VAL A 17 28.08 -0.62 -26.74
N ASP A 18 26.95 -0.18 -27.30
CA ASP A 18 26.35 -0.83 -28.47
C ASP A 18 27.00 -0.36 -29.79
N GLU A 19 26.58 -0.96 -30.91
CA GLU A 19 27.08 -0.62 -32.25
C GLU A 19 26.81 0.83 -32.67
N SER A 20 25.84 1.49 -32.01
CA SER A 20 25.48 2.89 -32.23
C SER A 20 26.27 3.87 -31.33
N GLY A 21 27.14 3.35 -30.46
CA GLY A 21 27.95 4.15 -29.55
C GLY A 21 27.22 4.56 -28.26
N TYR A 22 26.03 4.02 -27.98
CA TYR A 22 25.31 4.28 -26.74
C TYR A 22 25.75 3.35 -25.62
N TYR A 23 25.82 3.90 -24.40
CA TYR A 23 26.09 3.11 -23.21
C TYR A 23 24.83 2.35 -22.80
N PHE A 24 25.01 1.08 -22.44
CA PHE A 24 23.99 0.25 -21.80
C PHE A 24 24.63 -0.56 -20.66
N TYR A 25 23.80 -1.18 -19.84
CA TYR A 25 24.20 -1.94 -18.68
C TYR A 25 23.69 -3.37 -18.79
N TRP A 26 24.57 -4.32 -18.54
CA TRP A 26 24.26 -5.75 -18.63
C TRP A 26 24.59 -6.42 -17.30
N ASN A 27 23.72 -7.35 -16.90
CA ASN A 27 23.91 -8.18 -15.72
C ASN A 27 24.27 -9.61 -16.15
N PRO A 28 25.52 -10.06 -15.97
CA PRO A 28 25.96 -11.39 -16.37
C PRO A 28 25.29 -12.54 -15.60
N GLU A 29 24.73 -12.26 -14.43
CA GLU A 29 24.08 -13.29 -13.59
C GLU A 29 22.64 -13.56 -14.04
N THR A 30 21.95 -12.54 -14.57
CA THR A 30 20.53 -12.64 -14.97
C THR A 30 20.32 -12.58 -16.48
N ASP A 31 21.37 -12.31 -17.26
CA ASP A 31 21.30 -12.02 -18.69
C ASP A 31 20.37 -10.84 -19.03
N GLU A 32 20.24 -9.89 -18.11
CA GLU A 32 19.40 -8.71 -18.24
C GLU A 32 20.16 -7.53 -18.84
N THR A 33 19.52 -6.76 -19.71
CA THR A 33 20.10 -5.57 -20.36
C THR A 33 19.20 -4.36 -20.19
N GLN A 34 19.76 -3.21 -19.80
CA GLN A 34 19.04 -1.94 -19.62
C GLN A 34 19.88 -0.73 -20.07
N TYR A 35 19.23 0.37 -20.46
CA TYR A 35 19.92 1.59 -20.90
C TYR A 35 20.01 2.65 -19.77
N GLU A 36 19.17 2.52 -18.74
CA GLU A 36 19.23 3.33 -17.53
C GLU A 36 20.34 2.83 -16.59
N ARG A 37 21.04 3.75 -15.92
CA ARG A 37 22.12 3.41 -14.99
C ARG A 37 21.58 2.63 -13.76
N PRO A 38 22.10 1.43 -13.46
CA PRO A 38 21.74 0.70 -12.26
C PRO A 38 22.09 1.52 -11.01
N THR A 39 21.09 1.84 -10.21
CA THR A 39 21.26 2.47 -8.89
C THR A 39 21.29 1.40 -7.80
N CYS A 40 22.15 1.57 -6.80
CA CYS A 40 22.03 0.81 -5.57
C CYS A 40 21.01 1.54 -4.66
N PRO A 41 19.90 0.94 -4.19
CA PRO A 41 19.35 -0.38 -4.49
C PRO A 41 18.39 -0.38 -5.72
N PRO A 42 18.03 -1.55 -6.28
CA PRO A 42 17.13 -1.65 -7.44
C PRO A 42 15.72 -1.08 -7.14
N PRO A 43 14.89 -0.79 -8.16
CA PRO A 43 13.43 -0.84 -7.95
C PRO A 43 13.12 -2.26 -7.48
N ARG A 44 12.89 -2.41 -6.18
CA ARG A 44 12.67 -3.72 -5.56
C ARG A 44 11.56 -4.42 -6.31
N ASN A 45 11.84 -5.65 -6.77
CA ASN A 45 10.82 -6.68 -6.85
C ASN A 45 9.99 -6.59 -5.57
N PHE A 46 8.71 -6.19 -5.67
CA PHE A 46 7.81 -6.06 -4.53
C PHE A 46 7.63 -7.40 -3.77
N ALA A 47 8.11 -8.50 -4.34
CA ALA A 47 8.28 -9.77 -3.67
C ALA A 47 9.36 -9.68 -2.56
N GLN A 48 8.88 -9.63 -1.32
CA GLN A 48 9.59 -9.60 -0.02
C GLN A 48 9.94 -8.20 0.54
N GLY A 49 9.20 -7.17 0.13
CA GLY A 49 9.16 -5.88 0.83
C GLY A 49 8.16 -5.88 1.99
N SER A 50 8.41 -5.09 3.03
CA SER A 50 7.35 -4.67 3.95
C SER A 50 6.56 -3.51 3.34
N CYS A 51 5.30 -3.35 3.70
CA CYS A 51 4.54 -2.14 3.36
C CYS A 51 3.85 -1.54 4.59
N THR A 52 3.51 -0.26 4.48
CA THR A 52 2.61 0.42 5.41
C THR A 52 1.25 0.54 4.75
N ILE A 53 0.18 0.23 5.48
CA ILE A 53 -1.22 0.40 5.10
C ILE A 53 -1.79 1.50 5.98
N GLU A 54 -2.22 2.59 5.39
CA GLU A 54 -3.03 3.63 6.03
C GLU A 54 -4.49 3.38 5.64
N PHE A 55 -5.42 3.42 6.59
CA PHE A 55 -6.85 3.22 6.31
C PHE A 55 -7.70 4.29 6.99
N ASP A 56 -8.81 4.66 6.36
CA ASP A 56 -9.79 5.61 6.90
C ASP A 56 -11.18 5.33 6.34
N GLY A 57 -12.21 5.56 7.15
CA GLY A 57 -13.61 5.47 6.77
C GLY A 57 -14.30 6.83 6.79
N ALA A 58 -15.15 7.10 5.81
CA ALA A 58 -15.93 8.33 5.77
C ALA A 58 -17.42 8.04 5.61
N SER A 59 -18.27 8.78 6.33
CA SER A 59 -19.73 8.68 6.23
C SER A 59 -20.41 10.04 6.39
N ARG A 60 -21.20 10.46 5.39
CA ARG A 60 -22.02 11.69 5.42
C ARG A 60 -23.34 11.43 6.15
N GLY A 61 -23.30 11.55 7.48
CA GLY A 61 -24.36 11.07 8.39
C GLY A 61 -23.98 9.72 9.00
N ASN A 62 -24.60 9.31 10.11
CA ASN A 62 -24.23 8.07 10.80
C ASN A 62 -25.47 7.28 11.26
N PRO A 63 -26.08 6.43 10.40
CA PRO A 63 -25.62 6.02 9.07
C PRO A 63 -25.88 7.06 7.95
N GLY A 64 -25.11 7.00 6.87
CA GLY A 64 -25.20 7.90 5.73
C GLY A 64 -24.45 7.37 4.50
N ARG A 65 -24.36 8.17 3.42
CA ARG A 65 -23.54 7.80 2.26
C ARG A 65 -22.08 7.67 2.69
N ALA A 66 -21.47 6.53 2.41
CA ALA A 66 -20.20 6.15 2.99
C ALA A 66 -19.19 5.64 1.96
N GLY A 67 -17.92 5.76 2.32
CA GLY A 67 -16.78 5.37 1.51
C GLY A 67 -15.64 4.87 2.39
N ALA A 68 -14.89 3.90 1.88
CA ALA A 68 -13.68 3.38 2.50
C ALA A 68 -12.45 3.79 1.68
N GLY A 69 -11.37 4.19 2.35
CA GLY A 69 -10.12 4.60 1.72
C GLY A 69 -8.91 3.92 2.34
N ALA A 70 -7.95 3.51 1.52
CA ALA A 70 -6.67 3.02 2.02
C ALA A 70 -5.50 3.45 1.12
N VAL A 71 -4.31 3.54 1.71
CA VAL A 71 -3.07 3.87 1.02
C VAL A 71 -2.02 2.83 1.37
N LEU A 72 -1.39 2.24 0.36
CA LEU A 72 -0.24 1.35 0.54
C LEU A 72 1.03 2.12 0.24
N ARG A 73 1.99 2.09 1.17
CA ARG A 73 3.30 2.71 1.02
C ARG A 73 4.43 1.71 1.11
N ALA A 74 5.49 1.98 0.36
CA ALA A 74 6.78 1.34 0.54
C ALA A 74 7.47 1.82 1.84
N PRO A 75 8.54 1.15 2.30
CA PRO A 75 9.26 1.53 3.51
C PRO A 75 9.88 2.93 3.50
N ASP A 76 10.08 3.51 2.31
CA ASP A 76 10.57 4.87 2.09
C ASP A 76 9.44 5.92 2.04
N ASN A 77 8.21 5.52 2.40
CA ASN A 77 6.96 6.29 2.33
C ASN A 77 6.47 6.63 0.91
N THR A 78 7.08 6.05 -0.13
CA THR A 78 6.55 6.16 -1.49
C THR A 78 5.18 5.50 -1.56
N VAL A 79 4.17 6.22 -2.06
CA VAL A 79 2.84 5.63 -2.29
C VAL A 79 2.94 4.64 -3.43
N LEU A 80 2.49 3.42 -3.17
CA LEU A 80 2.39 2.32 -4.13
C LEU A 80 1.01 2.25 -4.73
N PHE A 81 -0.02 2.36 -3.89
CA PHE A 81 -1.42 2.29 -4.32
C PHE A 81 -2.29 3.20 -3.46
N TYR A 82 -3.22 3.88 -4.13
CA TYR A 82 -4.41 4.47 -3.53
C TYR A 82 -5.58 3.52 -3.78
N LEU A 83 -6.37 3.27 -2.74
CA LEU A 83 -7.51 2.37 -2.77
C LEU A 83 -8.74 3.12 -2.28
N ARG A 84 -9.87 2.89 -2.95
CA ARG A 84 -11.16 3.43 -2.55
C ARG A 84 -12.29 2.48 -2.89
N GLU A 85 -13.28 2.41 -2.01
CA GLU A 85 -14.46 1.57 -2.16
C GLU A 85 -15.74 2.34 -1.79
N GLY A 86 -16.71 2.38 -2.69
CA GLY A 86 -18.04 2.93 -2.42
C GLY A 86 -18.88 1.98 -1.57
N LEU A 87 -19.40 2.44 -0.44
CA LEU A 87 -20.11 1.57 0.54
C LEU A 87 -21.63 1.78 0.55
N GLY A 88 -22.17 2.61 -0.35
CA GLY A 88 -23.59 2.95 -0.33
C GLY A 88 -23.95 3.65 0.99
N PHE A 89 -24.88 3.08 1.76
CA PHE A 89 -25.27 3.60 3.07
C PHE A 89 -24.67 2.76 4.22
N ALA A 90 -23.79 3.38 5.01
CA ALA A 90 -23.15 2.72 6.15
C ALA A 90 -22.92 3.68 7.32
N THR A 91 -22.49 3.15 8.47
CA THR A 91 -22.00 3.95 9.60
C THR A 91 -20.51 4.20 9.44
N ASN A 92 -19.97 5.19 10.17
CA ASN A 92 -18.52 5.45 10.13
C ASN A 92 -17.71 4.21 10.52
N ASN A 93 -18.11 3.52 11.60
CA ASN A 93 -17.40 2.32 12.05
C ASN A 93 -17.40 1.19 11.01
N VAL A 94 -18.49 1.03 10.24
CA VAL A 94 -18.50 0.08 9.11
C VAL A 94 -17.49 0.51 8.06
N ALA A 95 -17.44 1.81 7.73
CA ALA A 95 -16.51 2.34 6.75
C ALA A 95 -15.05 2.15 7.14
N GLU A 96 -14.69 2.41 8.41
CA GLU A 96 -13.32 2.18 8.92
C GLU A 96 -12.89 0.71 8.80
N TYR A 97 -13.78 -0.22 9.14
CA TYR A 97 -13.49 -1.64 9.02
C TYR A 97 -13.32 -2.08 7.57
N ARG A 98 -14.17 -1.57 6.66
CA ARG A 98 -14.05 -1.86 5.22
C ARG A 98 -12.75 -1.32 4.64
N ALA A 99 -12.35 -0.11 5.03
CA ALA A 99 -11.08 0.49 4.64
C ALA A 99 -9.87 -0.34 5.07
N LEU A 100 -9.87 -0.83 6.31
CA LEU A 100 -8.84 -1.75 6.78
C LEU A 100 -8.81 -3.04 5.94
N ILE A 101 -9.96 -3.66 5.72
CA ILE A 101 -10.07 -4.92 4.95
C ILE A 101 -9.56 -4.70 3.52
N LEU A 102 -9.99 -3.63 2.86
CA LEU A 102 -9.57 -3.24 1.51
C LEU A 102 -8.04 -3.14 1.40
N GLY A 103 -7.41 -2.46 2.36
CA GLY A 103 -5.95 -2.33 2.40
C GLY A 103 -5.22 -3.67 2.60
N LEU A 104 -5.74 -4.53 3.49
CA LEU A 104 -5.15 -5.85 3.75
C LEU A 104 -5.29 -6.80 2.56
N GLU A 105 -6.44 -6.80 1.89
CA GLU A 105 -6.67 -7.62 0.69
C GLU A 105 -5.74 -7.21 -0.45
N CYS A 106 -5.60 -5.91 -0.71
CA CYS A 106 -4.64 -5.40 -1.69
C CYS A 106 -3.21 -5.79 -1.31
N ALA A 107 -2.80 -5.59 -0.05
CA ALA A 107 -1.45 -5.96 0.36
C ALA A 107 -1.14 -7.45 0.14
N LEU A 108 -2.09 -8.34 0.45
CA LEU A 108 -1.95 -9.77 0.19
C LEU A 108 -1.92 -10.10 -1.30
N SER A 109 -2.72 -9.42 -2.13
CA SER A 109 -2.77 -9.62 -3.58
C SER A 109 -1.49 -9.20 -4.27
N LYS A 110 -0.82 -8.15 -3.77
CA LYS A 110 0.52 -7.71 -4.22
C LYS A 110 1.68 -8.53 -3.65
N GLY A 111 1.39 -9.54 -2.82
CA GLY A 111 2.39 -10.45 -2.27
C GLY A 111 3.13 -9.93 -1.05
N PHE A 112 2.68 -8.84 -0.42
CA PHE A 112 3.25 -8.38 0.85
C PHE A 112 2.96 -9.40 1.96
N ARG A 113 3.96 -9.63 2.81
CA ARG A 113 3.88 -10.56 3.95
C ARG A 113 4.28 -9.90 5.27
N ASN A 114 4.86 -8.70 5.25
CA ASN A 114 5.21 -7.93 6.43
C ASN A 114 4.53 -6.57 6.34
N VAL A 115 3.56 -6.29 7.22
CA VAL A 115 2.75 -5.07 7.12
C VAL A 115 2.70 -4.30 8.43
N ARG A 116 2.84 -2.98 8.33
CA ARG A 116 2.43 -2.03 9.37
C ARG A 116 1.10 -1.42 8.96
N VAL A 117 0.16 -1.32 9.89
CA VAL A 117 -1.17 -0.77 9.64
C VAL A 117 -1.36 0.44 10.56
N GLN A 118 -1.88 1.52 9.99
CA GLN A 118 -2.11 2.79 10.67
C GLN A 118 -3.52 3.30 10.33
N GLY A 119 -4.21 3.83 11.33
CA GLY A 119 -5.49 4.51 11.15
C GLY A 119 -5.81 5.37 12.37
N ASP A 120 -6.74 6.31 12.24
CA ASP A 120 -7.14 7.21 13.33
C ASP A 120 -8.28 6.62 14.21
N SER A 121 -8.88 5.51 13.76
CA SER A 121 -9.90 4.79 14.52
C SER A 121 -9.30 3.93 15.63
N MET A 122 -9.20 4.50 16.83
CA MET A 122 -8.76 3.78 18.05
C MET A 122 -9.58 2.50 18.28
N LEU A 123 -10.90 2.56 18.05
CA LEU A 123 -11.81 1.43 18.23
C LEU A 123 -11.43 0.25 17.35
N VAL A 124 -11.22 0.49 16.05
CA VAL A 124 -10.88 -0.57 15.08
C VAL A 124 -9.50 -1.14 15.41
N CYS A 125 -8.51 -0.29 15.68
CA CYS A 125 -7.17 -0.71 16.06
C CYS A 125 -7.20 -1.65 17.28
N MET A 126 -7.87 -1.25 18.36
CA MET A 126 -7.91 -2.03 19.61
C MET A 126 -8.73 -3.33 19.47
N GLN A 127 -9.80 -3.33 18.69
CA GLN A 127 -10.62 -4.53 18.47
C GLN A 127 -9.89 -5.56 17.60
N VAL A 128 -9.18 -5.13 16.56
CA VAL A 128 -8.38 -6.00 15.68
C VAL A 128 -7.19 -6.59 16.42
N GLN A 129 -6.51 -5.81 17.28
CA GLN A 129 -5.50 -6.33 18.21
C GLN A 129 -6.05 -7.33 19.23
N GLY A 130 -7.38 -7.36 19.42
CA GLY A 130 -8.02 -8.19 20.44
C GLY A 130 -7.97 -7.61 21.85
N ALA A 131 -7.50 -6.38 22.02
CA ALA A 131 -7.51 -5.68 23.30
C ALA A 131 -8.95 -5.35 23.74
N TRP A 132 -9.82 -5.00 22.80
CA TRP A 132 -11.22 -4.64 23.07
C TRP A 132 -12.20 -5.66 22.48
N ARG A 133 -13.30 -5.90 23.21
CA ARG A 133 -14.39 -6.77 22.75
C ARG A 133 -15.27 -6.04 21.73
N VAL A 134 -15.79 -6.81 20.77
CA VAL A 134 -16.77 -6.35 19.79
C VAL A 134 -18.14 -6.89 20.21
N GLN A 135 -19.08 -6.00 20.52
CA GLN A 135 -20.43 -6.39 20.96
C GLN A 135 -21.42 -6.46 19.79
N ASP A 136 -21.32 -5.51 18.86
CA ASP A 136 -22.21 -5.45 17.70
C ASP A 136 -21.92 -6.63 16.74
N PRO A 137 -22.92 -7.46 16.38
CA PRO A 137 -22.71 -8.62 15.51
C PRO A 137 -22.14 -8.29 14.13
N LYS A 138 -22.54 -7.16 13.52
CA LYS A 138 -22.04 -6.71 12.22
C LYS A 138 -20.57 -6.32 12.33
N MET A 139 -20.20 -5.62 13.40
CA MET A 139 -18.80 -5.29 13.68
C MET A 139 -17.98 -6.54 14.00
N ALA A 140 -18.56 -7.52 14.69
CA ALA A 140 -17.88 -8.77 15.01
C ALA A 140 -17.54 -9.57 13.73
N GLN A 141 -18.44 -9.56 12.74
CA GLN A 141 -18.18 -10.15 11.43
C GLN A 141 -17.02 -9.46 10.71
N LEU A 142 -17.02 -8.13 10.64
CA LEU A 142 -15.94 -7.36 10.00
C LEU A 142 -14.59 -7.52 10.73
N CYS A 143 -14.61 -7.51 12.07
CA CYS A 143 -13.42 -7.78 12.87
C CYS A 143 -12.88 -9.19 12.65
N GLY A 144 -13.77 -10.19 12.52
CA GLY A 144 -13.42 -11.56 12.17
C GLY A 144 -12.73 -11.66 10.81
N GLN A 145 -13.26 -10.96 9.79
CA GLN A 145 -12.65 -10.88 8.46
C GLN A 145 -11.26 -10.24 8.50
N ALA A 146 -11.13 -9.08 9.15
CA ALA A 146 -9.85 -8.40 9.30
C ALA A 146 -8.81 -9.29 10.02
N LYS A 147 -9.22 -10.01 11.08
CA LYS A 147 -8.36 -10.95 11.79
C LYS A 147 -7.96 -12.18 10.97
N GLU A 148 -8.83 -12.66 10.08
CA GLU A 148 -8.48 -13.73 9.15
C GLU A 148 -7.43 -13.28 8.14
N LEU A 149 -7.60 -12.08 7.56
CA LEU A 149 -6.59 -11.48 6.68
C LEU A 149 -5.27 -11.24 7.42
N MET A 150 -5.33 -10.71 8.64
CA MET A 150 -4.18 -10.49 9.52
C MET A 150 -3.32 -11.76 9.69
N ARG A 151 -3.95 -12.93 9.89
CA ARG A 151 -3.26 -14.21 10.09
C ARG A 151 -2.47 -14.69 8.86
N ARG A 152 -2.73 -14.13 7.68
CA ARG A 152 -2.05 -14.50 6.43
C ARG A 152 -0.73 -13.77 6.24
N PHE A 153 -0.42 -12.77 7.06
CA PHE A 153 0.86 -12.08 7.07
C PHE A 153 1.86 -12.78 7.99
N THR A 154 3.14 -12.77 7.61
CA THR A 154 4.25 -13.24 8.44
C THR A 154 4.51 -12.28 9.60
N SER A 155 4.40 -10.98 9.35
CA SER A 155 4.50 -9.94 10.38
C SER A 155 3.38 -8.93 10.20
N PHE A 156 2.72 -8.59 11.29
CA PHE A 156 1.61 -7.64 11.32
C PHE A 156 1.72 -6.76 12.56
N HIS A 157 1.62 -5.45 12.37
CA HIS A 157 1.52 -4.50 13.47
C HIS A 157 0.52 -3.41 13.12
N ILE A 158 -0.58 -3.31 13.86
CA ILE A 158 -1.55 -2.21 13.73
C ILE A 158 -1.36 -1.22 14.88
N GLN A 159 -1.45 0.07 14.58
CA GLN A 159 -1.39 1.13 15.58
C GLN A 159 -2.35 2.27 15.24
N HIS A 160 -2.83 2.94 16.29
CA HIS A 160 -3.54 4.20 16.15
C HIS A 160 -2.57 5.35 15.88
N VAL A 161 -2.93 6.24 14.96
CA VAL A 161 -2.21 7.51 14.70
C VAL A 161 -3.18 8.70 14.76
N PRO A 162 -2.72 9.92 15.09
CA PRO A 162 -3.55 11.11 14.97
C PRO A 162 -4.05 11.33 13.54
N ARG A 163 -5.26 11.91 13.41
CA ARG A 163 -5.94 12.14 12.12
C ARG A 163 -5.10 12.95 11.14
N GLU A 164 -4.28 13.88 11.64
CA GLU A 164 -3.40 14.72 10.84
C GLU A 164 -2.35 13.90 10.08
N LEU A 165 -2.00 12.72 10.59
CA LEU A 165 -1.06 11.79 9.97
C LEU A 165 -1.75 10.78 9.03
N ASN A 166 -3.08 10.80 8.92
CA ASN A 166 -3.88 9.86 8.11
C ASN A 166 -4.60 10.55 6.93
N SER A 167 -4.19 11.77 6.58
CA SER A 167 -4.92 12.64 5.64
C SER A 167 -5.08 12.06 4.23
N GLU A 168 -4.12 11.29 3.71
CA GLU A 168 -4.26 10.70 2.37
C GLU A 168 -5.31 9.57 2.34
N ALA A 169 -5.43 8.77 3.40
CA ALA A 169 -6.47 7.74 3.51
C ALA A 169 -7.86 8.37 3.70
N ASP A 170 -7.97 9.42 4.53
CA ASP A 170 -9.21 10.21 4.69
C ASP A 170 -9.66 10.82 3.36
N ALA A 171 -8.72 11.34 2.56
CA ALA A 171 -9.03 11.85 1.22
C ALA A 171 -9.58 10.75 0.31
N GLN A 172 -8.98 9.55 0.30
CA GLN A 172 -9.51 8.42 -0.48
C GLN A 172 -10.91 8.01 -0.02
N ALA A 173 -11.16 7.96 1.29
CA ALA A 173 -12.46 7.61 1.85
C ALA A 173 -13.55 8.62 1.45
N ASN A 174 -13.23 9.92 1.52
CA ASN A 174 -14.13 10.99 1.10
C ASN A 174 -14.41 10.98 -0.41
N HIS A 175 -13.43 10.66 -1.24
CA HIS A 175 -13.64 10.45 -2.67
C HIS A 175 -14.57 9.27 -2.94
N ALA A 176 -14.40 8.18 -2.17
CA ALA A 176 -15.17 6.94 -2.30
C ALA A 176 -16.67 7.10 -2.04
N ILE A 177 -17.10 8.12 -1.27
CA ILE A 177 -18.51 8.42 -1.00
C ILE A 177 -19.34 8.64 -2.29
N ASN A 178 -18.69 9.08 -3.37
CA ASN A 178 -19.35 9.35 -4.66
C ASN A 178 -19.36 8.14 -5.61
N LEU A 179 -18.67 7.05 -5.25
CA LEU A 179 -18.67 5.81 -6.03
C LEU A 179 -19.98 5.03 -5.83
N ALA A 180 -20.30 4.14 -6.77
CA ALA A 180 -21.41 3.21 -6.61
C ALA A 180 -21.12 2.20 -5.48
N GLU A 181 -22.17 1.60 -4.93
CA GLU A 181 -22.02 0.59 -3.89
C GLU A 181 -21.26 -0.64 -4.43
N ASN A 182 -20.20 -1.05 -3.71
CA ASN A 182 -19.23 -2.09 -4.07
C ASN A 182 -18.33 -1.76 -5.28
N GLU A 183 -18.37 -0.53 -5.79
CA GLU A 183 -17.37 -0.08 -6.76
C GLU A 183 -16.04 0.15 -6.04
N THR A 184 -15.00 -0.53 -6.51
CA THR A 184 -13.65 -0.43 -5.97
C THR A 184 -12.72 0.09 -7.04
N GLU A 185 -11.87 1.05 -6.68
CA GLU A 185 -10.81 1.55 -7.54
C GLU A 185 -9.44 1.38 -6.86
N GLU A 186 -8.48 0.91 -7.64
CA GLU A 186 -7.07 0.84 -7.28
C GLU A 186 -6.28 1.73 -8.26
N ILE A 187 -5.56 2.70 -7.72
CA ILE A 187 -4.78 3.66 -8.51
C ILE A 187 -3.33 3.52 -8.11
N ALA A 188 -2.46 3.18 -9.06
CA ALA A 188 -1.02 3.11 -8.81
C ALA A 188 -0.48 4.48 -8.40
N GLY A 189 0.32 4.51 -7.34
CA GLY A 189 1.08 5.70 -6.96
C GLY A 189 2.08 6.03 -8.05
N GLY A 190 1.91 7.18 -8.69
CA GLY A 190 2.84 7.62 -9.72
C GLY A 190 4.19 8.01 -9.11
N PHE A 191 5.29 7.54 -9.71
CA PHE A 191 6.54 8.30 -9.66
C PHE A 191 6.20 9.69 -10.20
N ARG A 192 6.29 10.75 -9.39
CA ARG A 192 6.31 12.11 -9.92
C ARG A 192 7.46 12.19 -10.92
N ARG A 193 7.17 12.08 -12.22
CA ARG A 193 8.07 12.57 -13.26
C ARG A 193 8.09 14.09 -13.07
N THR A 194 9.11 14.59 -12.40
CA THR A 194 9.49 15.99 -12.52
C THR A 194 9.86 16.20 -13.99
N ILE A 195 8.93 16.75 -14.75
CA ILE A 195 9.22 17.29 -16.08
C ILE A 195 9.92 18.63 -15.81
N TYR A 196 11.20 18.72 -16.15
CA TYR A 196 11.92 20.00 -16.24
C TYR A 196 11.50 20.74 -17.51
#